data_AF-A0A959PK64-F1
#
_entry.id   AF-A0A959PK64-F1
#
_cell.length_a   1.000
_cell.length_b   1.000
_cell.length_c   1.000
_cell.angle_alpha   90.00
_cell.angle_beta   90.00
_cell.angle_gamma   90.00
#
_symmetry.space_group_name_H-M   'P 1'
#
loop_
_entity.id
_entity.type
_entity.pdbx_description
1 polymer ?
#
loop_
_entity_poly.entity_id
_entity_poly.type
_entity_poly.pdbx_seq_one_letter_code
_entity_poly.pdbx_strand_id
1 'polypeptide(L)'
;MLKNRYFYRKHFHVMVGGFIVPKEFIHGHTLAAIEKILGFRQGRFSQGAAFAQLYSKPAADDLEYLGDTRVPGHQFEERRNKNISRNNLSQAAYSYLGPHTKLIKVIPLANENPLLSEDENWPSGQGAMQYKLKRGLSKPAVIIEVIEKYPNGVFH
;
A
#
# COMPACT_ATOMS: atom_id res chain seq x y z
N MET A 1 -17.83 -22.28 -33.93
CA MET A 1 -17.90 -20.82 -33.78
C MET A 1 -17.16 -20.40 -32.51
N LEU A 2 -15.90 -19.98 -32.64
CA LEU A 2 -15.10 -19.45 -31.53
C LEU A 2 -15.53 -18.00 -31.26
N LYS A 3 -16.18 -17.75 -30.12
CA LYS A 3 -16.49 -16.39 -29.65
C LYS A 3 -15.20 -15.74 -29.15
N ASN A 4 -14.55 -14.95 -29.99
CA ASN A 4 -13.55 -13.97 -29.59
C ASN A 4 -14.19 -12.96 -28.64
N ARG A 5 -13.98 -13.14 -27.33
CA ARG A 5 -14.27 -12.10 -26.32
C ARG A 5 -13.06 -11.19 -26.22
N TYR A 6 -13.03 -10.13 -27.02
CA TYR A 6 -12.15 -9.00 -26.77
C TYR A 6 -12.68 -8.25 -25.55
N PHE A 7 -12.21 -8.62 -24.36
CA PHE A 7 -12.36 -7.79 -23.17
C PHE A 7 -11.41 -6.60 -23.32
N TYR A 8 -11.92 -5.47 -23.82
CA TYR A 8 -11.25 -4.18 -23.62
C TYR A 8 -11.32 -3.84 -22.13
N ARG A 9 -10.36 -4.32 -21.34
CA ARG A 9 -10.12 -3.80 -19.99
C ARG A 9 -9.62 -2.36 -20.17
N LYS A 10 -10.49 -1.40 -19.88
CA LYS A 10 -10.10 0.00 -19.77
C LYS A 10 -9.18 0.10 -18.54
N HIS A 11 -7.88 0.06 -18.77
CA HIS A 11 -6.89 0.28 -17.73
C HIS A 11 -6.99 1.74 -17.32
N PHE A 12 -7.28 2.01 -16.05
CA PHE A 12 -7.23 3.36 -15.51
C PHE A 12 -5.81 3.62 -15.03
N HIS A 13 -5.11 4.51 -15.73
CA HIS A 13 -3.75 4.93 -15.41
C HIS A 13 -3.81 6.05 -14.37
N VAL A 14 -3.01 5.94 -13.31
CA VAL A 14 -2.96 6.93 -12.22
C VAL A 14 -1.52 7.18 -11.79
N MET A 15 -1.27 8.35 -11.22
CA MET A 15 -0.01 8.64 -10.52
C MET A 15 -0.21 8.40 -9.03
N VAL A 16 0.64 7.60 -8.40
CA VAL A 16 0.52 7.28 -6.96
C VAL A 16 1.77 7.67 -6.20
N GLY A 17 1.58 8.18 -4.98
CA GLY A 17 2.63 8.52 -4.03
C GLY A 17 2.39 7.93 -2.64
N GLY A 18 3.31 8.19 -1.72
CA GLY A 18 3.22 7.73 -0.32
C GLY A 18 3.44 6.23 -0.17
N PHE A 19 2.73 5.62 0.79
CA PHE A 19 2.90 4.21 1.12
C PHE A 19 2.45 3.27 0.00
N ILE A 20 3.25 2.24 -0.24
CA ILE A 20 3.02 1.11 -1.12
C ILE A 20 3.39 -0.18 -0.39
N VAL A 21 2.74 -1.29 -0.74
CA VAL A 21 2.92 -2.57 -0.06
C VAL A 21 3.11 -3.69 -1.10
N PRO A 22 3.94 -4.69 -0.84
CA PRO A 22 3.99 -5.88 -1.68
C PRO A 22 2.62 -6.61 -1.70
N LYS A 23 2.18 -7.02 -2.89
CA LYS A 23 0.85 -7.63 -3.13
C LYS A 23 0.62 -8.83 -2.22
N GLU A 24 1.65 -9.62 -1.96
CA GLU A 24 1.62 -10.83 -1.13
C GLU A 24 1.10 -10.59 0.30
N PHE A 25 1.20 -9.38 0.85
CA PHE A 25 0.68 -9.07 2.18
C PHE A 25 -0.85 -8.90 2.23
N ILE A 26 -1.49 -8.61 1.08
CA ILE A 26 -2.90 -8.20 1.05
C ILE A 26 -3.74 -9.02 0.07
N HIS A 27 -3.12 -9.79 -0.81
CA HIS A 27 -3.81 -10.68 -1.73
C HIS A 27 -4.58 -11.77 -0.97
N GLY A 28 -5.81 -12.04 -1.40
CA GLY A 28 -6.69 -13.02 -0.77
C GLY A 28 -7.35 -12.54 0.53
N HIS A 29 -7.05 -11.32 0.99
CA HIS A 29 -7.64 -10.75 2.19
C HIS A 29 -8.88 -9.90 1.87
N THR A 30 -9.82 -9.87 2.81
CA THR A 30 -10.98 -8.99 2.76
C THR A 30 -10.58 -7.54 3.05
N LEU A 31 -11.40 -6.56 2.63
CA LEU A 31 -11.14 -5.15 2.94
C LEU A 31 -10.93 -4.92 4.44
N ALA A 32 -11.76 -5.49 5.31
CA ALA A 32 -11.58 -5.35 6.76
C ALA A 32 -10.29 -6.01 7.28
N ALA A 33 -9.81 -7.09 6.66
CA ALA A 33 -8.52 -7.67 7.00
C ALA A 33 -7.36 -6.78 6.51
N ILE A 34 -7.48 -6.21 5.31
CA ILE A 34 -6.47 -5.29 4.75
C ILE A 34 -6.34 -4.03 5.61
N GLU A 35 -7.43 -3.49 6.17
CA GLU A 35 -7.35 -2.39 7.14
C GLU A 35 -6.42 -2.73 8.31
N LYS A 36 -6.64 -3.90 8.92
CA LYS A 36 -5.83 -4.37 10.05
C LYS A 36 -4.39 -4.66 9.66
N ILE A 37 -4.17 -5.28 8.50
CA ILE A 37 -2.82 -5.58 8.01
C ILE A 37 -2.03 -4.30 7.79
N LEU A 38 -2.65 -3.31 7.16
CA LEU A 38 -1.97 -2.08 6.74
C LEU A 38 -1.99 -0.96 7.79
N GLY A 39 -2.74 -1.11 8.89
CA GLY A 39 -2.84 -0.07 9.92
C GLY A 39 -3.75 1.09 9.51
N PHE A 40 -4.87 0.79 8.82
CA PHE A 40 -5.96 1.75 8.65
C PHE A 40 -6.94 1.63 9.82
N ARG A 41 -7.55 2.76 10.19
CA ARG A 41 -8.71 2.76 11.09
C ARG A 41 -9.80 1.79 10.61
N GLN A 42 -10.46 1.13 11.54
CA GLN A 42 -11.61 0.29 11.24
C GLN A 42 -12.69 1.09 10.48
N GLY A 43 -13.18 0.54 9.36
CA GLY A 43 -14.20 1.17 8.53
C GLY A 43 -13.69 2.26 7.59
N ARG A 44 -12.37 2.45 7.48
CA ARG A 44 -11.74 3.30 6.45
C ARG A 44 -12.20 2.94 5.04
N PHE A 45 -12.40 1.66 4.76
CA PHE A 45 -12.85 1.13 3.47
C PHE A 45 -14.36 0.89 3.43
N SER A 46 -15.15 1.54 4.30
CA SER A 46 -16.61 1.40 4.32
C SER A 46 -17.29 1.75 2.99
N GLN A 47 -16.69 2.65 2.21
CA GLN A 47 -17.14 2.98 0.84
C GLN A 47 -16.36 2.22 -0.25
N GLY A 48 -15.47 1.30 0.14
CA GLY A 48 -14.59 0.56 -0.75
C GLY A 48 -13.16 1.09 -0.83
N ALA A 49 -12.37 0.42 -1.68
CA ALA A 49 -10.99 0.77 -1.97
C ALA A 49 -10.63 0.43 -3.43
N ALA A 50 -9.75 1.24 -4.01
CA ALA A 50 -9.09 0.96 -5.27
C ALA A 50 -7.65 0.48 -5.03
N PHE A 51 -7.20 -0.47 -5.85
CA PHE A 51 -5.88 -1.08 -5.77
C PHE A 51 -5.12 -0.76 -7.05
N ALA A 52 -4.04 0.02 -6.91
CA ALA A 52 -3.20 0.42 -8.03
C ALA A 52 -1.87 -0.35 -8.00
N GLN A 53 -1.55 -1.06 -9.08
CA GLN A 53 -0.26 -1.72 -9.24
C GLN A 53 0.70 -0.79 -9.98
N LEU A 54 1.89 -0.57 -9.41
CA LEU A 54 2.95 0.18 -10.09
C LEU A 54 3.39 -0.55 -11.38
N TYR A 55 3.71 0.19 -12.44
CA TYR A 55 4.22 -0.42 -13.69
C TYR A 55 5.58 -1.08 -13.51
N SER A 56 6.42 -0.47 -12.69
CA SER A 56 7.77 -0.94 -12.42
C SER A 56 8.08 -0.78 -10.95
N LYS A 57 8.98 -1.65 -10.46
CA LYS A 57 9.60 -1.48 -9.15
C LYS A 57 10.33 -0.12 -9.13
N PRO A 58 10.08 0.76 -8.14
CA PRO A 58 10.85 1.99 -7.97
C PRO A 58 12.33 1.66 -7.72
N ALA A 59 13.24 2.61 -7.95
CA ALA A 59 14.64 2.41 -7.57
C ALA A 59 14.78 2.38 -6.04
N ALA A 60 15.87 1.82 -5.52
CA ALA A 60 16.14 1.80 -4.08
C ALA A 60 16.16 3.22 -3.50
N ASP A 61 16.74 4.17 -4.23
CA ASP A 61 16.82 5.57 -3.82
C ASP A 61 15.49 6.33 -3.92
N ASP A 62 14.46 5.75 -4.53
CA ASP A 62 13.11 6.33 -4.57
C ASP A 62 12.24 5.92 -3.37
N LEU A 63 12.71 4.95 -2.58
CA LEU A 63 11.96 4.34 -1.49
C LEU A 63 12.56 4.64 -0.13
N GLU A 64 11.68 4.80 0.84
CA GLU A 64 11.99 4.82 2.25
C GLU A 64 11.37 3.59 2.87
N TYR A 65 12.18 2.77 3.54
CA TYR A 65 11.68 1.69 4.37
C TYR A 65 11.43 2.20 5.78
N LEU A 66 10.22 1.93 6.29
CA LEU A 66 9.73 2.41 7.58
C LEU A 66 9.43 1.25 8.55
N GLY A 67 10.10 0.10 8.37
CA GLY A 67 9.81 -1.09 9.16
C GLY A 67 8.53 -1.78 8.67
N ASP A 68 7.72 -2.27 9.61
CA ASP A 68 6.43 -2.88 9.32
C ASP A 68 5.30 -2.18 10.07
N THR A 69 4.06 -2.45 9.66
CA THR A 69 2.87 -1.72 10.12
C THR A 69 2.58 -1.85 11.61
N ARG A 70 3.26 -2.72 12.37
CA ARG A 70 3.15 -2.73 13.84
C ARG A 70 3.63 -1.41 14.45
N VAL A 71 4.55 -0.71 13.76
CA VAL A 71 4.95 0.66 14.08
C VAL A 71 4.44 1.58 12.98
N PRO A 72 3.43 2.43 13.25
CA PRO A 72 2.93 3.38 12.27
C PRO A 72 4.04 4.29 11.74
N GLY A 73 3.96 4.64 10.45
CA GLY A 73 5.02 5.39 9.79
C GLY A 73 5.32 6.77 10.41
N HIS A 74 4.33 7.42 11.01
CA HIS A 74 4.52 8.69 11.73
C HIS A 74 5.25 8.52 13.08
N GLN A 75 5.22 7.32 13.67
CA GLN A 75 5.96 6.99 14.89
C GLN A 75 7.34 6.38 14.62
N PHE A 76 7.71 6.16 13.35
CA PHE A 76 8.93 5.42 13.01
C PHE A 76 10.20 6.08 13.54
N GLU A 77 10.31 7.41 13.43
CA GLU A 77 11.52 8.15 13.84
C GLU A 77 11.80 8.05 15.34
N GLU A 78 10.74 7.99 16.14
CA GLU A 78 10.83 7.88 17.60
C GLU A 78 11.26 6.47 18.03
N ARG A 79 10.83 5.44 17.30
CA ARG A 79 11.04 4.03 17.66
C ARG A 79 12.24 3.37 16.98
N ARG A 80 12.76 3.94 15.89
CA ARG A 80 13.89 3.34 15.18
C ARG A 80 15.18 3.42 15.99
N ASN A 81 16.05 2.43 15.80
CA ASN A 81 17.42 2.51 16.31
C ASN A 81 18.22 3.56 15.51
N LYS A 82 18.57 4.67 16.16
CA LYS A 82 19.29 5.80 15.54
C LYS A 82 20.71 5.45 15.08
N ASN A 83 21.28 4.34 15.54
CA ASN A 83 22.58 3.85 15.10
C ASN A 83 22.53 3.21 13.70
N ILE A 84 21.34 2.86 13.21
CA ILE A 84 21.16 2.30 11.87
C ILE A 84 20.82 3.43 10.90
N SER A 85 21.67 3.63 9.90
CA SER A 85 21.40 4.57 8.81
C SER A 85 20.12 4.17 8.07
N ARG A 86 19.21 5.14 7.91
CA ARG A 86 17.94 4.96 7.18
C ARG A 86 18.16 4.53 5.73
N ASN A 87 19.22 5.04 5.10
CA ASN A 87 19.59 4.66 3.73
C ASN A 87 20.03 3.19 3.70
N ASN A 88 20.88 2.76 4.65
CA ASN A 88 21.34 1.38 4.71
C ASN A 88 20.17 0.42 4.96
N LEU A 89 19.25 0.80 5.85
CA LEU A 89 18.04 0.03 6.12
C LEU A 89 17.14 -0.07 4.86
N SER A 90 16.96 1.03 4.14
CA SER A 90 16.15 1.05 2.91
C SER A 90 16.78 0.23 1.79
N GLN A 91 18.11 0.27 1.64
CA GLN A 91 18.86 -0.54 0.67
C GLN A 91 18.77 -2.04 1.00
N ALA A 92 18.91 -2.40 2.28
CA ALA A 92 18.74 -3.78 2.74
C ALA A 92 17.32 -4.27 2.47
N ALA A 93 16.30 -3.52 2.90
CA ALA A 93 14.89 -3.84 2.66
C ALA A 93 14.56 -3.96 1.16
N TYR A 94 15.10 -3.06 0.34
CA TYR A 94 14.92 -3.08 -1.11
C TYR A 94 15.42 -4.36 -1.77
N SER A 95 16.48 -4.96 -1.21
CA SER A 95 17.05 -6.22 -1.70
C SER A 95 16.13 -7.41 -1.43
N TYR A 96 15.27 -7.34 -0.41
CA TYR A 96 14.24 -8.36 -0.15
C TYR A 96 13.04 -8.26 -1.10
N LEU A 97 12.80 -7.10 -1.72
CA LEU A 97 11.84 -7.00 -2.81
C LEU A 97 12.43 -7.72 -4.03
N GLY A 98 11.98 -8.94 -4.30
CA GLY A 98 12.40 -9.69 -5.48
C GLY A 98 12.12 -8.93 -6.79
N PRO A 99 12.74 -9.35 -7.91
CA PRO A 99 12.57 -8.69 -9.21
C PRO A 99 11.13 -8.73 -9.72
N HIS A 100 10.32 -9.67 -9.22
CA HIS A 100 8.93 -9.87 -9.63
C HIS A 100 7.91 -9.41 -8.57
N THR A 101 8.36 -8.77 -7.48
CA THR A 101 7.46 -8.28 -6.44
C THR A 101 6.54 -7.21 -7.02
N LYS A 102 5.22 -7.46 -6.93
CA LYS A 102 4.20 -6.50 -7.36
C LYS A 102 3.93 -5.55 -6.22
N LEU A 103 4.14 -4.26 -6.46
CA LEU A 103 3.90 -3.22 -5.46
C LEU A 103 2.54 -2.56 -5.70
N ILE A 104 1.73 -2.53 -4.64
CA ILE A 104 0.35 -2.06 -4.65
C ILE A 104 0.23 -0.81 -3.81
N LYS A 105 -0.41 0.21 -4.38
CA LYS A 105 -1.00 1.32 -3.64
C LYS A 105 -2.44 0.97 -3.31
N VAL A 106 -2.80 1.01 -2.03
CA VAL A 106 -4.19 0.94 -1.58
C VAL A 106 -4.73 2.35 -1.43
N ILE A 107 -5.88 2.60 -2.06
CA ILE A 107 -6.53 3.92 -2.12
C ILE A 107 -7.94 3.76 -1.55
N PRO A 108 -8.20 4.16 -0.29
CA PRO A 108 -9.56 4.22 0.24
C PRO A 108 -10.44 5.12 -0.65
N LEU A 109 -11.68 4.71 -0.93
CA LEU A 109 -12.65 5.56 -1.62
C LEU A 109 -13.24 6.61 -0.67
N ALA A 110 -13.25 6.34 0.64
CA ALA A 110 -13.65 7.31 1.65
C ALA A 110 -12.50 8.27 2.00
N ASN A 111 -12.82 9.56 2.13
CA ASN A 111 -11.87 10.57 2.61
C ASN A 111 -11.44 10.31 4.06
N GLU A 112 -10.24 10.76 4.41
CA GLU A 112 -9.76 10.74 5.80
C GLU A 112 -10.69 11.56 6.68
N ASN A 113 -10.82 11.18 7.95
CA ASN A 113 -11.54 12.03 8.90
C ASN A 113 -10.56 13.03 9.49
N PRO A 114 -10.61 14.32 9.11
CA PRO A 114 -9.67 15.32 9.57
C PRO A 114 -9.82 15.66 11.06
N LEU A 115 -10.90 15.21 11.70
CA LEU A 115 -11.15 15.43 13.13
C LEU A 115 -10.44 14.41 14.03
N LEU A 116 -9.86 13.36 13.46
CA LEU A 116 -9.14 12.33 14.20
C LEU A 116 -7.63 12.60 14.17
N SER A 117 -6.95 12.22 15.24
CA SER A 117 -5.49 12.24 15.32
C SER A 117 -4.84 11.26 14.33
N GLU A 118 -3.54 11.41 14.08
CA GLU A 118 -2.79 10.48 13.22
C GLU A 118 -2.85 9.04 13.76
N ASP A 119 -2.76 8.85 15.08
CA ASP A 119 -2.85 7.53 15.72
C ASP A 119 -4.24 6.88 15.53
N GLU A 120 -5.30 7.69 15.48
CA GLU A 120 -6.66 7.20 15.25
C GLU A 120 -6.94 6.90 13.78
N ASN A 121 -6.42 7.71 12.85
CA ASN A 121 -6.57 7.47 11.42
C ASN A 121 -5.66 6.32 10.93
N TRP A 122 -4.49 6.19 11.53
CA TRP A 122 -3.39 5.32 11.12
C TRP A 122 -2.84 4.49 12.30
N PRO A 123 -3.66 3.65 12.94
CA PRO A 123 -3.22 2.83 14.08
C PRO A 123 -2.20 1.77 13.67
N SER A 124 -1.58 1.13 14.64
CA SER A 124 -0.73 -0.05 14.41
C SER A 124 -1.47 -1.14 13.65
N GLY A 125 -0.85 -1.63 12.59
CA GLY A 125 -1.29 -2.80 11.83
C GLY A 125 -0.68 -4.12 12.31
N GLN A 126 -0.81 -5.16 11.48
CA GLN A 126 -0.44 -6.54 11.84
C GLN A 126 0.93 -7.01 11.30
N GLY A 127 1.73 -6.10 10.72
CA GLY A 127 3.13 -6.39 10.36
C GLY A 127 3.41 -6.55 8.87
N ALA A 128 2.70 -5.82 8.01
CA ALA A 128 3.09 -5.69 6.61
C ALA A 128 4.31 -4.76 6.47
N MET A 129 5.24 -5.08 5.58
CA MET A 129 6.39 -4.20 5.31
C MET A 129 5.92 -2.86 4.74
N GLN A 130 6.45 -1.76 5.30
CA GLN A 130 6.10 -0.40 4.92
C GLN A 130 7.17 0.20 4.03
N TYR A 131 6.83 0.36 2.75
CA TYR A 131 7.62 1.13 1.79
C TYR A 131 6.89 2.42 1.47
N LYS A 132 7.59 3.55 1.53
CA LYS A 132 7.04 4.86 1.18
C LYS A 132 7.85 5.44 0.03
N LEU A 133 7.16 5.87 -1.03
CA LEU A 133 7.80 6.70 -2.06
C LEU A 133 8.21 8.03 -1.42
N LYS A 134 9.47 8.46 -1.65
CA LYS A 134 9.99 9.73 -1.11
C LYS A 134 9.08 10.90 -1.45
N ARG A 135 9.07 11.92 -0.57
CA ARG A 135 8.22 13.11 -0.72
C ARG A 135 8.43 13.75 -2.11
N GLY A 136 7.33 14.09 -2.77
CA GLY A 136 7.34 14.69 -4.11
C GLY A 136 7.49 13.69 -5.25
N LEU A 137 7.81 12.42 -4.97
CA LEU A 137 7.80 11.37 -5.97
C LEU A 137 6.40 10.80 -6.14
N SER A 138 6.03 10.59 -7.39
CA SER A 138 4.87 9.78 -7.77
C SER A 138 5.28 8.85 -8.90
N LYS A 139 4.75 7.64 -8.89
CA LYS A 139 5.03 6.62 -9.90
C LYS A 139 3.76 6.30 -10.68
N PRO A 140 3.87 6.02 -11.98
CA PRO A 140 2.73 5.61 -12.77
C PRO A 140 2.30 4.20 -12.34
N ALA A 141 0.99 4.03 -12.22
CA ALA A 141 0.35 2.80 -11.81
C ALA A 141 -0.94 2.57 -12.60
N VAL A 142 -1.41 1.32 -12.61
CA VAL A 142 -2.69 0.92 -13.18
C VAL A 142 -3.62 0.47 -12.06
N ILE A 143 -4.85 0.98 -12.05
CA ILE A 143 -5.90 0.40 -11.21
C ILE A 143 -6.21 -1.00 -11.74
N ILE A 144 -5.92 -2.01 -10.91
CA ILE A 144 -6.14 -3.41 -11.24
C ILE A 144 -7.47 -3.94 -10.69
N GLU A 145 -7.97 -3.33 -9.62
CA GLU A 145 -9.22 -3.71 -8.98
C GLU A 145 -9.81 -2.54 -8.19
N VAL A 146 -11.15 -2.47 -8.17
CA VAL A 146 -11.92 -1.59 -7.29
C VAL A 146 -12.94 -2.46 -6.58
N ILE A 147 -12.98 -2.37 -5.26
CA ILE A 147 -13.82 -3.22 -4.41
C ILE A 147 -14.67 -2.32 -3.54
N GLU A 148 -15.99 -2.35 -3.75
CA GLU A 148 -16.96 -1.56 -2.98
C GLU A 148 -17.66 -2.39 -1.90
N LYS A 149 -17.57 -3.72 -1.98
CA LYS A 149 -18.20 -4.64 -1.01
C LYS A 149 -17.42 -4.64 0.30
N TYR A 150 -17.77 -3.81 1.26
CA TYR A 150 -17.22 -3.83 2.61
C TYR A 150 -18.17 -4.57 3.59
N PRO A 151 -17.67 -5.33 4.59
CA PRO A 151 -16.26 -5.62 4.89
C PRO A 151 -15.65 -6.77 4.08
N ASN A 152 -16.47 -7.51 3.33
CA ASN A 152 -16.16 -8.87 2.87
C ASN A 152 -15.57 -8.99 1.46
N GLY A 153 -15.43 -7.89 0.72
CA GLY A 153 -14.82 -7.88 -0.61
C GLY A 153 -13.34 -8.23 -0.52
N VAL A 154 -12.89 -9.15 -1.38
CA VAL A 154 -11.55 -9.75 -1.33
C VAL A 154 -10.72 -9.20 -2.47
N PHE A 155 -9.47 -8.82 -2.18
CA PHE A 155 -8.52 -8.38 -3.19
C PHE A 155 -7.82 -9.56 -3.87
N HIS A 156 -7.84 -9.60 -5.20
CA HIS A 156 -7.35 -10.71 -6.03
C HIS A 156 -6.08 -10.37 -6.84
#